data_AF-A0AAT9IWB8-F1
#
_entry.id   AF-A0AAT9IWB8-F1
#
_cell.length_a   1.000
_cell.length_b   1.000
_cell.length_c   1.000
_cell.angle_alpha   90.00
_cell.angle_beta   90.00
_cell.angle_gamma   90.00
#
_symmetry.space_group_name_H-M   'P 1'
#
loop_
_entity.id
_entity.type
_entity.pdbx_description
1 polymer ?
#
loop_
_entity_poly.entity_id
_entity_poly.type
_entity_poly.pdbx_seq_one_letter_code
_entity_poly.pdbx_strand_id
1 'polypeptide(L)' 'MKITRQMCCQLVSISALQAAMPDVLSPFEAETVQTAKDRALGLKRDAETTAEEWHVVETAHEVLRKALSERGTHFAADTA' A
#
# COMPACT_ATOMS: atom_id res chain seq x y z
N MET A 1 7.50 -2.57 16.45
CA MET A 1 6.14 -2.07 16.73
C MET A 1 5.11 -3.19 16.51
N LYS A 2 4.06 -3.28 17.35
CA LYS A 2 2.94 -4.22 17.12
C LYS A 2 2.02 -3.71 16.00
N ILE A 3 1.57 -4.62 15.14
CA ILE A 3 0.64 -4.30 14.06
C ILE A 3 -0.77 -4.09 14.65
N THR A 4 -1.39 -2.95 14.31
CA THR A 4 -2.73 -2.57 14.79
C THR A 4 -3.81 -2.83 13.73
N ARG A 5 -5.08 -2.75 14.13
CA ARG A 5 -6.22 -2.87 13.19
C ARG A 5 -6.15 -1.84 12.06
N GLN A 6 -5.81 -0.57 12.37
CA GLN A 6 -5.68 0.49 11.37
C GLN A 6 -4.61 0.14 10.32
N MET A 7 -3.48 -0.38 10.80
CA MET A 7 -2.39 -0.83 9.92
C MET A 7 -2.86 -1.96 9.00
N CYS A 8 -3.57 -2.95 9.52
CA CYS A 8 -4.16 -4.01 8.70
C CYS A 8 -5.11 -3.46 7.62
N CYS A 9 -5.99 -2.51 7.97
CA CYS A 9 -6.90 -1.88 6.99
C CYS A 9 -6.14 -1.16 5.86
N GLN A 10 -5.03 -0.49 6.18
CA GLN A 10 -4.18 0.14 5.16
C GLN A 10 -3.54 -0.90 4.24
N LEU A 11 -2.98 -1.99 4.79
CA LEU A 11 -2.37 -3.06 3.98
C LEU A 11 -3.36 -3.75 3.04
N VAL A 12 -4.61 -3.95 3.49
CA VAL A 12 -5.70 -4.46 2.63
C VAL A 12 -6.01 -3.46 1.50
N SER A 13 -6.12 -2.18 1.83
CA SER A 13 -6.40 -1.12 0.84
C SER A 13 -5.29 -1.03 -0.21
N ILE A 14 -4.02 -1.05 0.23
CA ILE A 14 -2.86 -1.06 -0.66
C ILE A 14 -2.88 -2.29 -1.57
N SER A 15 -3.21 -3.48 -1.05
CA SER A 15 -3.28 -4.70 -1.86
C SER A 15 -4.32 -4.60 -2.99
N ALA A 16 -5.50 -4.04 -2.69
CA ALA A 16 -6.53 -3.81 -3.69
C ALA A 16 -6.08 -2.79 -4.75
N LEU A 17 -5.44 -1.71 -4.33
CA LEU A 17 -4.97 -0.65 -5.21
C LEU A 17 -3.79 -1.09 -6.09
N GLN A 18 -2.82 -1.83 -5.54
CA GLN A 18 -1.71 -2.41 -6.30
C GLN A 18 -2.20 -3.39 -7.36
N ALA A 19 -3.22 -4.21 -7.06
CA ALA A 19 -3.81 -5.12 -8.05
C ALA A 19 -4.47 -4.36 -9.22
N ALA A 20 -5.09 -3.21 -8.94
CA ALA A 20 -5.69 -2.35 -9.97
C ALA A 20 -4.65 -1.51 -10.74
N MET A 21 -3.52 -1.20 -10.12
CA MET A 21 -2.49 -0.30 -10.65
C MET A 21 -1.08 -0.81 -10.31
N PRO A 22 -0.63 -1.92 -10.93
CA PRO A 22 0.61 -2.60 -10.54
C PRO A 22 1.87 -1.76 -10.78
N ASP A 23 1.84 -0.82 -11.73
CA ASP A 23 3.02 -0.06 -12.17
C ASP A 23 3.23 1.26 -11.41
N VAL A 24 2.39 1.55 -10.40
CA VAL A 24 2.43 2.85 -9.69
C VAL A 24 3.50 2.90 -8.61
N LEU A 25 3.72 1.79 -7.90
CA LEU A 25 4.76 1.73 -6.88
C LEU A 25 6.11 1.37 -7.48
N SER A 26 7.18 1.97 -6.95
CA SER A 26 8.53 1.50 -7.23
C SER A 26 8.73 0.07 -6.72
N PRO A 27 9.71 -0.69 -7.27
CA PRO A 27 10.02 -2.03 -6.79
C PRO A 27 10.31 -2.09 -5.28
N PHE A 28 11.00 -1.07 -4.76
CA PHE A 28 11.32 -0.95 -3.34
C PHE A 28 10.07 -0.79 -2.47
N GLU A 29 9.14 0.08 -2.85
CA GLU A 29 7.88 0.28 -2.13
C GLU A 29 7.02 -1.00 -2.18
N ALA A 30 6.93 -1.63 -3.35
CA ALA A 30 6.17 -2.86 -3.52
C ALA A 30 6.71 -4.00 -2.64
N GLU A 31 8.03 -4.19 -2.59
CA GLU A 31 8.69 -5.17 -1.72
C GLU A 31 8.48 -4.87 -0.24
N THR A 32 8.58 -3.59 0.15
CA THR A 32 8.40 -3.16 1.55
C THR A 32 6.96 -3.40 2.01
N VAL A 33 5.97 -3.06 1.18
CA VAL A 33 4.56 -3.34 1.42
C VAL A 33 4.32 -4.84 1.54
N GLN A 34 4.87 -5.65 0.64
CA GLN A 34 4.70 -7.11 0.69
C GLN A 34 5.33 -7.69 1.96
N THR A 35 6.49 -7.20 2.36
CA THR A 35 7.12 -7.58 3.62
C THR A 35 6.24 -7.22 4.82
N ALA A 36 5.69 -6.00 4.86
CA ALA A 36 4.77 -5.59 5.93
C ALA A 36 3.51 -6.46 5.98
N LYS A 37 2.96 -6.86 4.82
CA LYS A 37 1.83 -7.80 4.72
C LYS A 37 2.17 -9.18 5.26
N ASP A 38 3.30 -9.77 4.85
CA ASP A 38 3.69 -11.11 5.30
C ASP A 38 3.86 -11.16 6.83
N ARG A 39 4.39 -10.08 7.41
CA ARG A 39 4.49 -9.92 8.87
C ARG A 39 3.12 -9.78 9.53
N ALA A 40 2.22 -8.97 8.96
CA ALA A 40 0.84 -8.83 9.46
C ALA A 40 0.05 -10.14 9.45
N LEU A 41 0.33 -11.01 8.47
CA LEU A 41 -0.30 -12.32 8.34
C LEU A 41 0.38 -13.40 9.21
N GLY A 42 1.43 -13.06 9.96
CA GLY A 42 2.19 -14.00 10.78
C GLY A 42 3.02 -15.01 9.95
N LEU A 43 3.22 -14.74 8.65
CA LEU A 43 4.06 -15.56 7.78
C LEU A 43 5.55 -15.41 8.09
N LYS A 44 5.94 -14.32 8.78
CA LYS A 44 7.26 -14.14 9.39
C LYS A 44 7.12 -14.07 10.91
N ARG A 45 7.56 -15.11 11.62
CA ARG A 45 7.28 -15.35 13.06
C ARG A 45 7.97 -14.42 14.05
N ASP A 46 9.02 -13.68 13.66
CA ASP A 46 9.82 -12.83 14.56
C ASP A 46 9.77 -11.33 14.22
N ALA A 47 8.83 -10.94 13.36
CA ALA A 47 9.03 -9.74 12.58
C ALA A 47 8.09 -8.61 13.02
N GLU A 48 8.58 -7.81 13.99
CA GLU A 48 8.01 -6.50 14.22
C GLU A 48 8.22 -5.60 12.99
N THR A 49 7.26 -4.74 12.69
CA THR A 49 7.45 -3.66 11.71
C THR A 49 8.17 -2.50 12.40
N THR A 50 9.17 -1.92 11.74
CA THR A 50 9.83 -0.69 12.21
C THR A 50 8.97 0.54 11.87
N ALA A 51 9.25 1.68 12.50
CA ALA A 51 8.56 2.92 12.17
C ALA A 51 8.88 3.38 10.73
N GLU A 52 10.11 3.14 10.26
CA GLU A 52 10.56 3.48 8.91
C GLU A 52 9.83 2.65 7.84
N GLU A 53 9.74 1.33 8.05
CA GLU A 53 8.98 0.45 7.15
C GLU A 53 7.51 0.86 7.11
N TRP A 54 6.94 1.25 8.25
CA TRP A 54 5.56 1.71 8.30
C TRP A 54 5.35 3.03 7.54
N HIS A 55 6.30 3.96 7.63
CA HIS A 55 6.27 5.20 6.88
C HIS A 55 6.27 4.97 5.36
N VAL A 56 7.04 3.97 4.88
CA VAL A 56 7.01 3.57 3.46
C VAL A 56 5.64 3.03 3.06
N VAL A 57 5.00 2.24 3.92
CA VAL A 57 3.64 1.72 3.67
C VAL A 57 2.62 2.86 3.58
N GLU A 58 2.69 3.85 4.47
CA GLU A 58 1.82 5.02 4.44
C GLU A 58 2.01 5.84 3.17
N THR A 59 3.27 6.05 2.77
CA THR A 59 3.63 6.75 1.54
C THR A 59 3.09 6.02 0.31
N ALA A 60 3.30 4.70 0.22
CA ALA A 60 2.78 3.87 -0.86
C ALA A 60 1.24 3.94 -0.97
N HIS A 61 0.55 3.93 0.17
CA HIS A 61 -0.91 4.08 0.19
C HIS A 61 -1.36 5.43 -0.37
N GLU A 62 -0.68 6.53 0.01
CA GLU A 62 -1.01 7.86 -0.49
C GLU A 62 -0.74 8.00 -1.99
N VAL A 63 0.39 7.49 -2.48
CA VAL A 63 0.74 7.47 -3.91
C VAL A 63 -0.33 6.74 -4.72
N LEU A 64 -0.74 5.54 -4.26
CA LEU A 64 -1.80 4.77 -4.92
C LEU A 64 -3.15 5.50 -4.90
N ARG A 65 -3.52 6.16 -3.79
CA ARG A 65 -4.77 6.94 -3.73
C ARG A 65 -4.77 8.13 -4.68
N LYS A 66 -3.63 8.82 -4.82
CA LYS A 66 -3.48 9.94 -5.76
C LYS A 66 -3.60 9.44 -7.20
N ALA A 67 -2.86 8.38 -7.55
CA ALA A 67 -2.93 7.77 -8.88
C ALA A 67 -4.35 7.32 -9.25
N LEU A 68 -5.11 6.74 -8.32
CA LEU A 68 -6.51 6.38 -8.55
C LEU A 68 -7.38 7.62 -8.85
N SER A 69 -7.19 8.68 -8.07
CA SER A 69 -7.95 9.92 -8.20
C SER A 69 -7.68 10.60 -9.54
N GLU A 70 -6.41 10.67 -9.94
CA GLU A 70 -5.97 11.24 -11.23
C GLU A 70 -6.52 10.43 -12.43
N ARG A 71 -6.49 9.10 -12.34
CA ARG A 71 -7.11 8.23 -13.36
C ARG A 71 -8.62 8.45 -13.43
N GLY A 72 -9.29 8.55 -12.28
CA GLY A 72 -10.74 8.82 -12.21
C GLY A 72 -11.13 10.18 -12.81
N THR A 73 -10.32 11.22 -12.59
CA THR A 73 -10.54 12.54 -13.21
C THR A 73 -10.31 12.55 -14.71
N HIS A 74 -9.36 11.75 -15.22
CA HIS A 74 -9.15 11.61 -16.67
C HIS A 74 -10.35 10.96 -17.37
N PHE A 75 -10.91 9.89 -16.79
CA PHE A 75 -12.14 9.29 -17.33
C PHE A 75 -13.33 10.26 -17.34
N ALA A 76 -13.46 11.11 -16.33
CA ALA A 76 -14.53 12.11 -16.26
C ALA A 76 -14.35 13.26 -17.26
N ALA A 77 -13.11 13.61 -17.61
CA ALA A 77 -12.81 14.65 -18.59
C ALA A 77 -12.99 14.18 -20.05
N ASP A 78 -12.69 12.90 -20.34
CA ASP A 78 -12.83 12.34 -21.69
C ASP A 78 -14.28 11.95 -22.06
N THR A 79 -15.22 12.04 -21.10
CA THR A 79 -16.64 11.70 -21.29
C THR A 79 -17.60 12.88 -21.17
N ALA A 80 -17.09 14.10 -20.92
CA ALA A 80 -17.87 15.34 -20.82
C ALA A 80 -17.75 16.19 -22.10
#